data_AF-A0A2V6FH55-F1
#
_entry.id   AF-A0A2V6FH55-F1
#
_cell.length_a   1.000
_cell.length_b   1.000
_cell.length_c   1.000
_cell.angle_alpha   90.00
_cell.angle_beta   90.00
_cell.angle_gamma   90.00
#
_symmetry.space_group_name_H-M   'P 1'
#
loop_
_entity.id
_entity.type
_entity.pdbx_description
1 polymer ?
#
loop_
_entity_poly.entity_id
_entity_poly.type
_entity_poly.pdbx_seq_one_letter_code
_entity_poly.pdbx_strand_id
1 'polypeptide(L)'
;MAIAAGISHALQGAAADYYRTSYLYFVKGKSFMDLDSSAALRSDYQGLSWPDQPWHKLLLALYWNFTRQQEMLSPHLKRLREISIRSFPQGIPEWFRTQYQRFARPMFNLWGLLMTNSRMLILFILLFIGRPVWYFWIEVTVFNGLLAYLLYRQENMSQSLLELVTTTR
;
A
#
# COMPACT_ATOMS: atom_id res chain seq x y z
N MET A 1 5.80 -9.00 -22.64
CA MET A 1 6.64 -8.32 -21.63
C MET A 1 6.09 -6.97 -21.22
N ALA A 2 5.85 -6.03 -22.15
CA ALA A 2 5.35 -4.68 -21.81
C ALA A 2 4.03 -4.67 -21.04
N ILE A 3 3.03 -5.46 -21.45
CA ILE A 3 1.73 -5.57 -20.74
C ILE A 3 1.94 -6.09 -19.31
N ALA A 4 2.71 -7.18 -19.14
CA ALA A 4 3.01 -7.75 -17.84
C ALA A 4 3.77 -6.76 -16.93
N ALA A 5 4.72 -6.01 -17.48
CA ALA A 5 5.43 -4.95 -16.77
C ALA A 5 4.48 -3.82 -16.36
N GLY A 6 3.55 -3.40 -17.24
CA GLY A 6 2.54 -2.39 -16.91
C GLY A 6 1.57 -2.82 -15.80
N ILE A 7 1.10 -4.07 -15.84
CA ILE A 7 0.25 -4.64 -14.77
C ILE A 7 1.03 -4.72 -13.46
N SER A 8 2.27 -5.22 -13.51
CA SER A 8 3.14 -5.32 -12.34
C SER A 8 3.43 -3.95 -11.72
N HIS A 9 3.70 -2.94 -12.55
CA HIS A 9 3.88 -1.56 -12.13
C HIS A 9 2.65 -1.01 -11.41
N ALA A 10 1.46 -1.22 -11.98
CA ALA A 10 0.20 -0.78 -11.37
C ALA A 10 -0.03 -1.44 -9.99
N LEU A 11 0.26 -2.74 -9.87
CA LEU A 11 0.16 -3.47 -8.60
C LEU A 11 1.16 -2.96 -7.56
N GLN A 12 2.41 -2.69 -7.95
CA GLN A 12 3.44 -2.14 -7.07
C GLN A 12 3.05 -0.74 -6.57
N GLY A 13 2.51 0.11 -7.45
CA GLY A 13 2.01 1.44 -7.09
C GLY A 13 0.83 1.37 -6.12
N ALA A 14 -0.14 0.50 -6.37
CA ALA A 14 -1.29 0.30 -5.49
C ALA A 14 -0.88 -0.21 -4.10
N ALA A 15 0.08 -1.13 -4.03
CA ALA A 15 0.62 -1.61 -2.75
C ALA A 15 1.32 -0.47 -2.00
N ALA A 16 2.22 0.27 -2.66
CA ALA A 16 2.94 1.38 -2.06
C ALA A 16 1.99 2.44 -1.48
N ASP A 17 0.91 2.76 -2.20
CA ASP A 17 -0.11 3.70 -1.75
C ASP A 17 -0.89 3.17 -0.53
N TYR A 18 -1.34 1.91 -0.57
CA TYR A 18 -2.03 1.27 0.55
C TYR A 18 -1.22 1.30 1.86
N TYR A 19 0.08 0.99 1.80
CA TYR A 19 0.96 1.04 2.97
C TYR A 19 1.28 2.47 3.41
N ARG A 20 1.40 3.41 2.47
CA ARG A 20 1.60 4.84 2.80
C ARG A 20 0.39 5.41 3.52
N THR A 21 -0.82 5.14 3.02
CA THR A 21 -2.09 5.55 3.64
C THR A 21 -2.24 4.94 5.02
N SER A 22 -1.92 3.65 5.18
CA SER A 22 -1.88 2.99 6.49
C SER A 22 -0.92 3.67 7.46
N TYR A 23 0.28 4.02 7.02
CA TYR A 23 1.24 4.76 7.86
C TYR A 23 0.74 6.14 8.24
N LEU A 24 0.18 6.89 7.29
CA LEU A 24 -0.36 8.22 7.57
C LEU A 24 -1.45 8.15 8.65
N TYR A 25 -2.29 7.12 8.63
CA TYR A 25 -3.26 6.91 9.70
C TYR A 25 -2.60 6.68 11.07
N PHE A 26 -1.63 5.77 11.18
CA PHE A 26 -0.99 5.49 12.47
C PHE A 26 -0.14 6.66 12.98
N VAL A 27 0.42 7.46 12.07
CA VAL A 27 1.34 8.53 12.40
C VAL A 27 0.68 9.89 12.56
N LYS A 28 -0.24 10.24 11.68
CA LYS A 28 -0.94 11.54 11.69
C LYS A 28 -2.34 11.47 12.30
N GLY A 29 -2.88 10.27 12.48
CA GLY A 29 -4.21 10.07 13.05
C GLY A 29 -5.34 10.13 12.02
N LYS A 30 -6.55 9.85 12.50
CA LYS A 30 -7.76 9.63 11.69
C LYS A 30 -8.18 10.86 10.87
N SER A 31 -7.91 12.09 11.32
CA SER A 31 -8.34 13.30 10.61
C SER A 31 -7.54 13.60 9.34
N PHE A 32 -6.40 12.95 9.13
CA PHE A 32 -5.53 13.22 7.98
C PHE A 32 -5.88 12.39 6.74
N MET A 33 -6.66 11.31 6.90
CA MET A 33 -7.07 10.44 5.80
C MET A 33 -8.26 9.60 6.27
N ASP A 34 -9.41 9.72 5.58
CA ASP A 34 -10.39 8.65 5.65
C ASP A 34 -9.70 7.42 5.10
N LEU A 35 -9.41 6.48 6.00
CA LEU A 35 -8.78 5.25 5.57
C LEU A 35 -9.78 4.49 4.71
N ASP A 36 -9.53 4.45 3.41
CA ASP A 36 -10.29 3.60 2.51
C ASP A 36 -10.18 2.16 2.99
N SER A 37 -11.32 1.58 3.35
CA SER A 37 -11.43 0.14 3.54
C SER A 37 -12.12 -0.42 2.31
N SER A 38 -11.81 -1.67 1.96
CA SER A 38 -12.53 -2.35 0.87
C SER A 38 -14.05 -2.37 1.12
N ALA A 39 -14.49 -2.32 2.38
CA ALA A 39 -15.89 -2.21 2.75
C ALA A 39 -16.48 -0.81 2.48
N ALA A 40 -15.77 0.27 2.83
CA ALA A 40 -16.20 1.64 2.55
C ALA A 40 -16.28 1.89 1.03
N LEU A 41 -15.22 1.53 0.28
CA LEU A 41 -15.19 1.69 -1.17
C LEU A 41 -16.29 0.89 -1.89
N ARG A 42 -16.69 -0.27 -1.34
CA ARG A 42 -17.82 -1.05 -1.87
C ARG A 42 -19.14 -0.29 -1.70
N SER A 43 -19.34 0.36 -0.57
CA SER A 43 -20.54 1.17 -0.31
C SER A 43 -20.62 2.32 -1.32
N ASP A 44 -19.51 3.03 -1.51
CA ASP A 44 -19.43 4.13 -2.47
C ASP A 44 -19.68 3.65 -3.90
N TYR A 45 -19.09 2.51 -4.27
CA TYR A 45 -19.30 1.88 -5.58
C TYR A 45 -20.76 1.48 -5.83
N GLN A 46 -21.46 1.00 -4.80
CA GLN A 46 -22.88 0.65 -4.88
C GLN A 46 -23.79 1.88 -5.00
N GLY A 47 -23.38 3.02 -4.44
CA GLY A 47 -24.08 4.30 -4.57
C GLY A 47 -23.96 4.95 -5.95
N LEU A 48 -22.98 4.55 -6.76
CA LEU A 48 -22.79 5.07 -8.11
C LEU A 48 -23.65 4.35 -9.15
N SER A 49 -24.06 5.08 -10.18
CA SER A 49 -24.82 4.58 -11.32
C SER A 49 -23.95 4.61 -12.58
N TRP A 50 -23.99 3.53 -13.38
CA TRP A 50 -23.23 3.41 -14.64
C TRP A 50 -23.60 4.45 -15.70
N PRO A 51 -24.88 4.72 -15.99
CA PRO A 51 -25.24 5.74 -16.96
C PRO A 51 -24.82 7.15 -16.53
N ASP A 52 -24.79 7.43 -15.23
CA ASP A 52 -24.54 8.79 -14.74
C ASP A 52 -23.03 9.11 -14.63
N GLN A 53 -22.22 8.14 -14.20
CA GLN A 53 -20.79 8.35 -13.94
C GLN A 53 -19.92 7.13 -14.33
N PRO A 54 -19.89 6.73 -15.60
CA PRO A 54 -19.26 5.48 -16.02
C PRO A 54 -17.76 5.44 -15.72
N TRP A 55 -17.04 6.55 -15.94
CA TRP A 55 -15.61 6.62 -15.67
C TRP A 55 -15.26 6.61 -14.20
N HIS A 56 -16.00 7.36 -13.38
CA HIS A 56 -15.79 7.38 -11.95
C HIS A 56 -16.08 6.00 -11.34
N LYS A 57 -17.16 5.35 -11.77
CA LYS A 57 -17.52 4.01 -11.32
C LYS A 57 -16.49 2.95 -11.74
N LEU A 58 -15.93 3.03 -12.95
CA LEU A 58 -14.85 2.15 -13.39
C LEU A 58 -13.57 2.34 -12.54
N LEU A 59 -13.14 3.59 -12.35
CA LEU A 59 -11.96 3.90 -11.55
C LEU A 59 -12.13 3.42 -10.10
N LEU A 60 -13.31 3.63 -9.52
CA LEU A 60 -13.63 3.17 -8.18
C LEU A 60 -13.69 1.63 -8.11
N ALA A 61 -14.20 0.95 -9.15
CA ALA A 61 -14.18 -0.52 -9.22
C ALA A 61 -12.74 -1.07 -9.21
N LEU A 62 -11.86 -0.45 -10.00
CA LEU A 62 -10.44 -0.81 -10.03
C LEU A 62 -9.80 -0.59 -8.66
N TYR A 63 -9.96 0.61 -8.10
CA TYR A 63 -9.39 0.97 -6.78
C TYR A 63 -9.93 0.07 -5.66
N TRP A 64 -11.23 -0.22 -5.65
CA TRP A 64 -11.85 -1.16 -4.72
C TRP A 64 -11.25 -2.57 -4.85
N ASN A 65 -11.13 -3.09 -6.08
CA ASN A 65 -10.58 -4.43 -6.29
C ASN A 65 -9.09 -4.52 -5.90
N PHE A 66 -8.31 -3.45 -6.12
CA PHE A 66 -6.92 -3.39 -5.66
C PHE A 66 -6.83 -3.33 -4.15
N THR A 67 -7.60 -2.46 -3.49
CA THR A 67 -7.63 -2.34 -2.03
C THR A 67 -8.03 -3.68 -1.38
N ARG A 68 -9.02 -4.37 -1.96
CA ARG A 68 -9.41 -5.71 -1.52
C ARG A 68 -8.26 -6.72 -1.64
N GLN A 69 -7.52 -6.71 -2.75
CA GLN A 69 -6.36 -7.59 -2.91
C GLN A 69 -5.26 -7.27 -1.88
N GLN A 70 -4.97 -6.00 -1.63
CA GLN A 70 -3.98 -5.61 -0.62
C GLN A 70 -4.40 -6.02 0.79
N GLU A 71 -5.68 -5.87 1.14
CA GLU A 71 -6.23 -6.37 2.41
C GLU A 71 -6.12 -7.89 2.53
N MET A 72 -6.31 -8.63 1.45
CA MET A 72 -6.13 -10.10 1.43
C MET A 72 -4.66 -10.51 1.58
N LEU A 73 -3.73 -9.75 1.00
CA LEU A 73 -2.29 -9.99 1.09
C LEU A 73 -1.68 -9.52 2.41
N SER A 74 -2.39 -8.69 3.17
CA SER A 74 -1.89 -8.05 4.40
C SER A 74 -2.85 -8.23 5.60
N PRO A 75 -3.23 -9.48 5.95
CA PRO A 75 -4.25 -9.75 6.96
C PRO A 75 -3.92 -9.21 8.36
N HIS A 76 -2.65 -9.23 8.78
CA HIS A 76 -2.23 -8.69 10.08
C HIS A 76 -2.32 -7.17 10.09
N LEU A 77 -1.95 -6.48 9.01
CA LEU A 77 -2.13 -5.03 8.93
C LEU A 77 -3.63 -4.64 9.02
N LYS A 78 -4.48 -5.37 8.31
CA LYS A 78 -5.94 -5.18 8.40
C LYS A 78 -6.44 -5.38 9.82
N ARG A 79 -6.06 -6.48 10.46
CA ARG A 79 -6.45 -6.79 11.84
C ARG A 79 -5.91 -5.78 12.84
N LEU A 80 -4.66 -5.34 12.68
CA LEU A 80 -4.04 -4.29 13.49
C LEU A 80 -4.85 -3.00 13.39
N ARG A 81 -5.27 -2.61 12.19
CA ARG A 81 -6.11 -1.44 11.96
C ARG A 81 -7.47 -1.58 12.67
N GLU A 82 -8.16 -2.70 12.46
CA GLU A 82 -9.47 -2.94 13.09
C GLU A 82 -9.42 -2.90 14.62
N ILE A 83 -8.39 -3.53 15.21
CA ILE A 83 -8.18 -3.51 16.66
C ILE A 83 -7.78 -2.11 17.13
N SER A 84 -6.92 -1.40 16.41
CA SER A 84 -6.52 -0.05 16.77
C SER A 84 -7.70 0.93 16.78
N ILE A 85 -8.62 0.82 15.80
CA ILE A 85 -9.86 1.63 15.78
C ILE A 85 -10.72 1.37 17.03
N ARG A 86 -10.81 0.12 17.48
CA ARG A 86 -11.60 -0.26 18.66
C ARG A 86 -10.92 0.09 19.99
N SER A 87 -9.61 -0.13 20.07
CA SER A 87 -8.81 0.09 21.28
C SER A 87 -8.49 1.56 21.51
N PHE A 88 -8.43 2.37 20.44
CA PHE A 88 -8.03 3.78 20.50
C PHE A 88 -9.10 4.70 19.89
N PRO A 89 -10.32 4.76 20.46
CA PRO A 89 -11.42 5.56 19.90
C PRO A 89 -11.11 7.07 19.88
N GLN A 90 -10.30 7.55 20.82
CA GLN A 90 -9.86 8.95 20.92
C GLN A 90 -8.62 9.28 20.07
N GLY A 91 -8.15 8.32 19.27
CA GLY A 91 -6.95 8.45 18.44
C GLY A 91 -5.75 7.65 18.95
N ILE A 92 -4.78 7.47 18.06
CA ILE A 92 -3.60 6.63 18.29
C ILE A 92 -2.69 7.22 19.38
N PRO A 93 -2.41 6.49 20.47
CA PRO A 93 -1.51 6.96 21.53
C PRO A 93 -0.07 7.18 21.03
N GLU A 94 0.62 8.14 21.64
CA GLU A 94 1.98 8.53 21.21
C GLU A 94 3.00 7.39 21.33
N TRP A 95 2.89 6.55 22.36
CA TRP A 95 3.75 5.37 22.52
C TRP A 95 3.61 4.39 21.35
N PHE A 96 2.37 4.17 20.88
CA PHE A 96 2.09 3.25 19.77
C PHE A 96 2.52 3.88 18.44
N ARG A 97 2.24 5.17 18.26
CA ARG A 97 2.70 5.96 17.11
C ARG A 97 4.22 5.90 16.95
N THR A 98 4.96 6.14 18.04
CA THR A 98 6.43 6.14 18.02
C THR A 98 6.97 4.77 17.65
N GLN A 99 6.39 3.70 18.20
CA GLN A 99 6.78 2.33 17.85
C GLN A 99 6.47 2.01 16.38
N TYR A 100 5.27 2.36 15.90
CA TYR A 100 4.89 2.19 14.49
C TYR A 100 5.88 2.91 13.56
N GLN A 101 6.19 4.18 13.85
CA GLN A 101 7.17 4.95 13.07
C GLN A 101 8.55 4.27 13.04
N ARG A 102 9.03 3.80 14.19
CA ARG A 102 10.34 3.16 14.30
C ARG A 102 10.45 1.93 13.40
N PHE A 103 9.42 1.09 13.36
CA PHE A 103 9.42 -0.10 12.52
C PHE A 103 9.18 0.21 11.03
N ALA A 104 8.30 1.17 10.72
CA ALA A 104 7.90 1.47 9.34
C ALA A 104 8.92 2.34 8.58
N ARG A 105 9.66 3.23 9.27
CA ARG A 105 10.67 4.14 8.69
C ARG A 105 11.63 3.48 7.69
N PRO A 106 12.33 2.38 8.02
CA PRO A 106 13.28 1.77 7.08
C PRO A 106 12.61 1.28 5.78
N MET A 107 11.33 0.95 5.83
CA MET A 107 10.59 0.44 4.67
C MET A 107 10.21 1.55 3.69
N PHE A 108 10.06 2.81 4.13
CA PHE A 108 9.68 3.92 3.25
C PHE A 108 10.67 4.17 2.12
N ASN A 109 11.97 4.07 2.43
CA ASN A 109 13.00 4.25 1.42
C ASN A 109 12.89 3.19 0.32
N LEU A 110 12.57 1.95 0.71
CA LEU A 110 12.39 0.83 -0.23
C LEU A 110 11.08 0.95 -1.02
N TRP A 111 9.99 1.37 -0.39
CA TRP A 111 8.75 1.70 -1.09
C TRP A 111 8.97 2.84 -2.11
N GLY A 112 9.82 3.82 -1.79
CA GLY A 112 10.24 4.87 -2.73
C GLY A 112 10.98 4.36 -3.96
N LEU A 113 11.69 3.23 -3.87
CA LEU A 113 12.29 2.57 -5.04
C LEU A 113 11.23 1.99 -5.98
N LEU A 114 10.09 1.57 -5.43
CA LEU A 114 8.91 1.13 -6.16
C LEU A 114 8.00 2.29 -6.59
N MET A 115 8.46 3.54 -6.56
CA MET A 115 7.73 4.71 -7.10
C MET A 115 8.30 5.15 -8.45
N THR A 116 7.54 5.96 -9.19
CA THR A 116 7.84 6.34 -10.58
C THR A 116 9.21 7.02 -10.74
N ASN A 117 9.64 7.84 -9.77
CA ASN A 117 10.91 8.57 -9.82
C ASN A 117 12.12 7.65 -10.01
N SER A 118 12.20 6.59 -9.20
CA SER A 118 13.30 5.62 -9.23
C SER A 118 13.30 4.83 -10.54
N ARG A 119 12.12 4.51 -11.07
CA ARG A 119 11.96 3.82 -12.35
C ARG A 119 12.40 4.67 -13.53
N MET A 120 12.02 5.94 -13.54
CA MET A 120 12.44 6.88 -14.60
C MET A 120 13.97 7.01 -14.63
N LEU A 121 14.62 7.07 -13.48
CA LEU A 121 16.08 7.12 -13.39
C LEU A 121 16.72 5.85 -13.98
N ILE A 122 16.22 4.67 -13.63
CA ILE A 122 16.71 3.38 -14.19
C ILE A 122 16.47 3.32 -15.70
N LEU A 123 15.30 3.74 -16.17
CA LEU A 123 14.98 3.80 -17.59
C LEU A 123 15.93 4.73 -18.35
N PHE A 124 16.21 5.93 -17.83
CA PHE A 124 17.16 6.85 -18.45
C PHE A 124 18.56 6.26 -18.55
N ILE A 125 19.07 5.65 -17.48
CA ILE A 125 20.38 4.97 -17.50
C ILE A 125 20.42 3.89 -18.59
N LEU A 126 19.38 3.06 -18.69
CA LEU A 126 19.30 2.01 -19.71
C LEU A 126 19.17 2.56 -21.13
N LEU A 127 18.49 3.70 -21.30
CA LEU A 127 18.43 4.40 -22.59
C LEU A 127 19.80 4.94 -22.99
N PHE A 128 20.56 5.54 -22.07
CA PHE A 128 21.93 6.01 -22.34
C PHE A 128 22.90 4.88 -22.69
N ILE A 129 22.71 3.69 -22.13
CA ILE A 129 23.52 2.49 -22.43
C ILE A 129 23.02 1.78 -23.72
N GLY A 130 21.93 2.25 -24.33
CA GLY A 130 21.35 1.66 -25.54
C GLY A 130 20.67 0.31 -25.31
N ARG A 131 20.27 0.02 -24.06
CA ARG A 131 19.71 -1.28 -23.63
C ARG A 131 18.34 -1.16 -22.93
N PRO A 132 17.34 -0.47 -23.52
CA PRO A 132 16.04 -0.25 -22.88
C PRO A 132 15.25 -1.53 -22.59
N VAL A 133 15.48 -2.62 -23.33
CA VAL A 133 14.77 -3.90 -23.12
C VAL A 133 14.99 -4.47 -21.71
N TRP A 134 16.15 -4.21 -21.11
CA TRP A 134 16.46 -4.65 -19.74
C TRP A 134 15.55 -4.02 -18.69
N TYR A 135 14.93 -2.87 -18.98
CA TYR A 135 13.99 -2.22 -18.08
C TYR A 135 12.81 -3.15 -17.77
N PHE A 136 12.25 -3.80 -18.79
CA PHE A 136 11.11 -4.70 -18.62
C PHE A 136 11.48 -5.93 -17.77
N TRP A 137 12.71 -6.42 -17.88
CA TRP A 137 13.20 -7.52 -17.04
C TRP A 137 13.37 -7.09 -15.59
N ILE A 138 13.93 -5.91 -15.33
CA ILE A 138 14.06 -5.34 -13.99
C ILE A 138 12.68 -5.11 -13.36
N GLU A 139 11.73 -4.56 -14.12
CA GLU A 139 10.36 -4.30 -13.65
C GLU A 139 9.67 -5.58 -13.19
N VAL A 140 9.78 -6.66 -13.98
CA VAL A 140 9.12 -7.93 -13.71
C VAL A 140 9.85 -8.77 -12.66
N THR A 141 11.18 -8.67 -12.55
CA THR A 141 11.96 -9.50 -11.61
C THR A 141 12.35 -8.74 -10.35
N VAL A 142 13.22 -7.74 -10.45
CA VAL A 142 13.81 -7.02 -9.32
C VAL A 142 12.74 -6.31 -8.50
N PHE A 143 11.84 -5.57 -9.14
CA PHE A 143 10.80 -4.84 -8.39
C PHE A 143 9.72 -5.73 -7.81
N ASN A 144 9.35 -6.84 -8.46
CA ASN A 144 8.44 -7.81 -7.84
C ASN A 144 9.11 -8.57 -6.69
N GLY A 145 10.41 -8.87 -6.79
CA GLY A 145 11.17 -9.42 -5.67
C GLY A 145 11.21 -8.46 -4.48
N LEU A 146 11.47 -7.17 -4.74
CA LEU A 146 11.42 -6.12 -3.72
C LEU A 146 10.00 -5.97 -3.13
N LEU A 147 8.97 -5.99 -3.97
CA LEU A 147 7.57 -5.95 -3.53
C LEU A 147 7.26 -7.11 -2.59
N ALA A 148 7.58 -8.35 -2.98
CA ALA A 148 7.34 -9.53 -2.15
C ALA A 148 8.07 -9.44 -0.80
N TYR A 149 9.32 -8.98 -0.81
CA TYR A 149 10.08 -8.71 0.42
C TYR A 149 9.40 -7.66 1.30
N LEU A 150 8.91 -6.55 0.71
CA LEU A 150 8.24 -5.50 1.46
C LEU A 150 6.90 -5.93 2.05
N LEU A 151 6.10 -6.69 1.29
CA LEU A 151 4.86 -7.29 1.80
C LEU A 151 5.16 -8.18 3.01
N TYR A 152 6.13 -9.09 2.89
CA TYR A 152 6.53 -9.98 3.98
C TYR A 152 7.00 -9.19 5.22
N ARG A 153 7.86 -8.20 5.03
CA ARG A 153 8.38 -7.37 6.13
C ARG A 153 7.28 -6.56 6.81
N GLN A 154 6.34 -6.02 6.05
CA GLN A 154 5.28 -5.21 6.63
C GLN A 154 4.28 -6.08 7.39
N GLU A 155 4.02 -7.27 6.88
CA GLU A 155 3.11 -8.20 7.51
C GLU A 155 3.68 -8.68 8.86
N ASN A 156 4.96 -9.06 8.89
CA ASN A 156 5.65 -9.41 10.15
C ASN A 156 5.65 -8.23 11.14
N MET A 157 5.92 -7.01 10.67
CA MET A 157 5.84 -5.81 11.51
C MET A 157 4.45 -5.64 12.10
N SER A 158 3.41 -5.82 11.28
CA SER A 158 2.02 -5.66 11.69
C SER A 158 1.61 -6.71 12.70
N GLN A 159 2.11 -7.94 12.57
CA GLN A 159 1.95 -9.00 13.57
C GLN A 159 2.58 -8.62 14.92
N SER A 160 3.84 -8.19 14.94
CA SER A 160 4.51 -7.79 16.20
C SER A 160 3.81 -6.62 16.89
N LEU A 161 3.32 -5.65 16.12
CA LEU A 161 2.54 -4.52 16.65
C LEU A 161 1.16 -4.95 17.15
N LEU A 162 0.55 -5.94 16.50
CA LEU A 162 -0.73 -6.49 16.92
C LEU A 162 -0.61 -7.17 18.28
N GLU A 163 0.42 -8.00 18.47
CA GLU A 163 0.74 -8.63 19.75
C GLU A 163 0.91 -7.58 20.85
N LEU A 164 1.67 -6.51 20.58
CA LEU A 164 1.89 -5.39 21.49
C LEU A 164 0.58 -4.74 21.96
N VAL A 165 -0.36 -4.47 21.03
CA VAL A 165 -1.66 -3.87 21.37
C VAL A 165 -2.51 -4.82 22.21
N THR A 166 -2.44 -6.13 21.95
CA THR A 166 -3.21 -7.11 22.70
C THR A 166 -2.67 -7.38 24.10
N THR A 167 -1.35 -7.29 24.31
CA THR A 167 -0.71 -7.54 25.62
C THR A 167 -0.72 -6.32 26.54
N THR A 168 -0.83 -5.10 25.99
CA THR A 168 -0.89 -3.85 26.79
C THR A 168 -2.29 -3.60 27.40
N ARG A 169 -3.20 -4.59 27.30
CA ARG A 169 -4.58 -4.52 27.78
C ARG A 169 -4.75 -5.34 29.05
#